data_AF-A0A962CZW8-F1
#
_entry.id   AF-A0A962CZW8-F1
#
_cell.length_a   1.000
_cell.length_b   1.000
_cell.length_c   1.000
_cell.angle_alpha   90.00
_cell.angle_beta   90.00
_cell.angle_gamma   90.00
#
_symmetry.space_group_name_H-M   'P 1'
#
loop_
_entity.id
_entity.type
_entity.pdbx_description
1 polymer ?
#
loop_
_entity_poly.entity_id
_entity_poly.type
_entity_poly.pdbx_seq_one_letter_code
_entity_poly.pdbx_strand_id
1 'polypeptide(L)'
;MNDSSAKNLCGFNDWRVPTSQELISIVDNSVTGPSIDSSYFPNTNSWYFWTASPSAYYPSGALCINFFDGSICNNWRGGEIEHVRLVRSGQ
;
A
#
# COMPACT_ATOMS: atom_id res chain seq x y z
N MET A 1 17.19 -22.97 -14.02
CA MET A 1 17.03 -22.42 -12.66
C MET A 1 16.29 -21.10 -12.84
N ASN A 2 14.97 -21.10 -13.06
CA ASN A 2 13.84 -21.15 -12.10
C ASN A 2 13.88 -20.02 -11.05
N ASP A 3 13.20 -18.91 -11.35
CA ASP A 3 12.31 -18.10 -10.46
C ASP A 3 11.89 -16.84 -11.27
N SER A 4 10.68 -16.29 -11.31
CA SER A 4 9.50 -16.43 -10.48
C SER A 4 8.28 -16.10 -11.34
N SER A 5 7.32 -17.01 -11.36
CA SER A 5 5.99 -16.81 -11.94
C SER A 5 5.38 -15.53 -11.36
N ALA A 6 5.13 -14.54 -12.23
CA ALA A 6 4.11 -13.52 -11.97
C ALA A 6 2.82 -14.29 -11.67
N LYS A 7 2.53 -14.46 -10.38
CA LYS A 7 1.34 -15.17 -9.90
C LYS A 7 0.16 -14.45 -10.54
N ASN A 8 -0.57 -15.16 -11.42
CA ASN A 8 -1.86 -14.72 -11.95
C ASN A 8 -2.82 -14.55 -10.78
N LEU A 9 -2.76 -13.41 -10.11
CA LEU A 9 -3.68 -13.06 -9.05
C LEU A 9 -4.96 -12.57 -9.75
N CYS A 10 -6.04 -13.31 -9.55
CA CYS A 10 -7.34 -13.05 -10.19
C CYS A 10 -7.29 -12.96 -11.73
N GLY A 11 -6.36 -13.68 -12.39
CA GLY A 11 -6.21 -13.68 -13.86
C GLY A 11 -5.44 -12.48 -14.44
N PHE A 12 -4.84 -11.66 -13.57
CA PHE A 12 -4.06 -10.49 -13.94
C PHE A 12 -2.60 -10.66 -13.52
N ASN A 13 -1.68 -10.16 -14.35
CA ASN A 13 -0.23 -10.21 -14.14
C ASN A 13 0.38 -8.80 -14.00
N ASP A 14 -0.43 -7.76 -14.16
CA ASP A 14 -0.13 -6.33 -14.13
C ASP A 14 -0.22 -5.73 -12.71
N TRP A 15 -0.14 -6.57 -11.67
CA TRP A 15 -0.16 -6.10 -10.29
C TRP A 15 1.13 -5.40 -9.92
N ARG A 16 1.00 -4.21 -9.35
CA ARG A 16 2.11 -3.46 -8.77
C ARG A 16 1.75 -2.91 -7.40
N VAL A 17 2.78 -2.46 -6.68
CA VAL A 17 2.60 -1.69 -5.45
C VAL A 17 2.14 -0.27 -5.81
N PRO A 18 1.14 0.29 -5.11
CA PRO A 18 0.66 1.65 -5.32
C PRO A 18 1.69 2.68 -4.89
N THR A 19 1.69 3.84 -5.53
CA THR A 19 2.45 5.01 -5.07
C THR A 19 1.79 5.61 -3.83
N SER A 20 2.54 6.45 -3.11
CA SER A 20 2.00 7.19 -1.96
C SER A 20 0.82 8.07 -2.34
N GLN A 21 0.84 8.70 -3.52
CA GLN A 21 -0.25 9.54 -4.01
C GLN A 21 -1.53 8.74 -4.24
N GLU A 22 -1.42 7.52 -4.77
CA GLU A 22 -2.58 6.64 -4.98
C GLU A 22 -3.21 6.22 -3.66
N LEU A 23 -2.40 5.81 -2.66
CA LEU A 23 -2.94 5.46 -1.34
C LEU A 23 -3.53 6.68 -0.62
N ILE A 24 -2.91 7.85 -0.71
CA ILE A 24 -3.45 9.08 -0.08
C ILE A 24 -4.77 9.49 -0.75
N SER A 25 -4.92 9.29 -2.06
CA SER A 25 -6.15 9.65 -2.76
C SER A 25 -7.39 8.88 -2.30
N ILE A 26 -7.19 7.70 -1.69
CA ILE A 26 -8.26 6.87 -1.13
C ILE A 26 -8.39 7.01 0.38
N VAL A 27 -7.53 7.81 1.03
CA VAL A 27 -7.66 8.11 2.46
C VAL A 27 -8.86 9.03 2.65
N ASP A 28 -9.77 8.62 3.52
CA ASP A 28 -10.87 9.45 3.99
C ASP A 28 -10.50 10.02 5.36
N ASN A 29 -10.14 11.32 5.39
CA ASN A 29 -9.79 12.03 6.63
C ASN A 29 -11.00 12.38 7.50
N SER A 30 -12.23 12.12 7.05
CA SER A 30 -13.44 12.35 7.85
C SER A 30 -13.74 11.20 8.81
N VAL A 31 -13.11 10.04 8.61
CA VAL A 31 -13.27 8.84 9.42
C VAL A 31 -11.91 8.34 9.91
N THR A 32 -11.90 7.66 11.05
CA THR A 32 -10.70 7.04 11.61
C THR A 32 -10.98 5.59 11.98
N GLY A 33 -9.97 4.74 11.81
CA GLY A 33 -10.02 3.33 12.19
C GLY A 33 -11.03 2.45 11.43
N PRO A 34 -10.94 2.25 10.10
CA PRO A 34 -9.90 2.76 9.19
C PRO A 34 -10.30 4.07 8.48
N SER A 35 -9.34 4.94 8.17
CA SER A 35 -9.48 6.21 7.44
C SER A 35 -9.65 5.98 5.93
N ILE A 36 -10.66 5.20 5.56
CA ILE A 36 -10.98 4.81 4.19
C ILE A 36 -12.45 4.42 4.11
N ASP A 37 -13.06 4.61 2.94
CA ASP A 37 -14.41 4.11 2.68
C ASP A 37 -14.43 2.57 2.71
N SER A 38 -14.89 2.04 3.84
CA SER A 38 -15.00 0.59 4.06
C SER A 38 -16.09 -0.08 3.22
N SER A 39 -17.04 0.69 2.66
CA SER A 39 -18.05 0.17 1.74
C SER A 39 -17.45 -0.14 0.37
N TYR A 40 -16.54 0.72 -0.10
CA TYR A 40 -15.83 0.53 -1.36
C TYR A 40 -14.59 -0.36 -1.21
N PHE A 41 -13.96 -0.34 -0.05
CA PHE A 41 -12.75 -1.10 0.26
C PHE A 41 -12.95 -2.02 1.47
N PRO A 42 -13.83 -3.03 1.35
CA PRO A 42 -14.10 -3.96 2.44
C PRO A 42 -12.84 -4.75 2.80
N ASN A 43 -12.71 -5.09 4.10
CA ASN A 43 -11.55 -5.78 4.69
C ASN A 43 -10.24 -4.98 4.69
N THR A 44 -10.32 -3.64 4.63
CA THR A 44 -9.14 -2.80 4.87
C THR A 44 -8.93 -2.65 6.38
N ASN A 45 -7.82 -3.17 6.89
CA ASN A 45 -7.44 -2.98 8.28
C ASN A 45 -6.82 -1.60 8.50
N SER A 46 -6.95 -1.07 9.71
CA SER A 46 -6.37 0.19 10.18
C SER A 46 -4.86 0.05 10.46
N TRP A 47 -4.11 -0.48 9.49
CA TRP A 47 -2.69 -0.79 9.61
C TRP A 47 -1.85 0.07 8.67
N TYR A 48 -0.54 -0.09 8.75
CA TYR A 48 0.41 0.53 7.82
C TYR A 48 0.44 -0.24 6.51
N PHE A 49 0.34 0.49 5.40
CA PHE A 49 0.42 -0.05 4.05
C PHE A 49 1.60 0.52 3.30
N TRP A 50 2.41 -0.37 2.71
CA TRP A 50 3.56 0.01 1.90
C TRP A 50 3.16 0.69 0.59
N THR A 51 3.99 1.64 0.19
CA THR A 51 3.92 2.27 -1.13
C THR A 51 5.18 1.96 -1.94
N ALA A 52 5.11 2.16 -3.26
CA ALA A 52 6.25 2.09 -4.15
C ALA A 52 7.18 3.30 -3.99
N SER A 53 6.70 4.40 -3.39
CA SER A 53 7.46 5.65 -3.24
C SER A 53 8.65 5.47 -2.30
N PRO A 54 9.84 6.00 -2.65
CA PRO A 54 11.03 5.92 -1.80
C PRO A 54 10.84 6.74 -0.52
N SER A 55 11.44 6.29 0.57
CA SER A 55 11.51 7.08 1.81
C SER A 55 12.44 8.28 1.62
N ALA A 56 12.08 9.42 2.21
CA ALA A 56 12.94 10.59 2.26
C ALA A 56 14.07 10.47 3.31
N TYR A 57 13.88 9.60 4.31
CA TYR A 57 14.79 9.46 5.46
C TYR A 57 15.70 8.23 5.34
N TYR A 58 15.23 7.19 4.67
CA TYR A 58 15.95 5.91 4.59
C TYR A 58 16.32 5.59 3.13
N PRO A 59 17.62 5.44 2.80
CA PRO A 59 18.07 5.23 1.42
C PRO A 59 17.57 3.92 0.80
N SER A 60 17.24 2.92 1.62
CA SER A 60 16.61 1.66 1.19
C SER A 60 15.19 1.49 1.74
N GLY A 61 14.56 2.59 2.15
CA GLY A 61 13.20 2.59 2.69
C GLY A 61 12.13 2.93 1.67
N ALA A 62 10.89 2.85 2.12
CA ALA A 62 9.71 3.31 1.37
C ALA A 62 8.82 4.17 2.28
N LEU A 63 7.89 4.88 1.64
CA LEU A 63 6.77 5.48 2.35
C LEU A 63 5.71 4.42 2.65
N CYS A 64 5.05 4.57 3.78
CA CYS A 64 3.88 3.82 4.16
C CYS A 64 2.75 4.77 4.55
N ILE A 65 1.50 4.32 4.41
CA ILE A 65 0.31 5.06 4.82
C ILE A 65 -0.35 4.31 5.97
N ASN A 66 -0.61 4.99 7.07
CA ASN A 66 -1.38 4.46 8.18
C ASN A 66 -2.87 4.65 7.92
N PHE A 67 -3.61 3.57 7.67
CA PHE A 67 -5.07 3.66 7.51
C PHE A 67 -5.80 3.77 8.84
N PHE A 68 -5.14 3.94 9.99
CA PHE A 68 -5.85 4.35 11.20
C PHE A 68 -6.29 5.82 11.13
N ASP A 69 -5.40 6.71 10.67
CA ASP A 69 -5.57 8.16 10.69
C ASP A 69 -5.19 8.87 9.38
N GLY A 70 -4.72 8.13 8.36
CA GLY A 70 -4.29 8.69 7.08
C GLY A 70 -2.85 9.22 7.06
N SER A 71 -2.08 9.05 8.14
CA SER A 71 -0.73 9.61 8.25
C SER A 71 0.30 8.90 7.35
N ILE A 72 1.31 9.66 6.91
CA ILE A 72 2.43 9.14 6.12
C ILE A 72 3.56 8.74 7.08
N CYS A 73 4.09 7.53 6.93
CA CYS A 73 5.26 7.03 7.62
C CYS A 73 6.41 6.70 6.66
N ASN A 74 7.62 6.64 7.21
CA ASN A 74 8.84 6.28 6.50
C ASN A 74 9.44 5.08 7.21
N ASN A 75 9.74 4.01 6.50
CA ASN A 75 10.38 2.84 7.10
C ASN A 75 11.28 2.08 6.10
N TRP A 76 12.14 1.21 6.61
CA TRP A 76 12.97 0.32 5.80
C TRP A 76 12.13 -0.74 5.09
N ARG A 77 12.41 -1.01 3.81
CA ARG A 77 11.73 -2.10 3.09
C ARG A 77 12.10 -3.44 3.75
N GLY A 78 11.09 -4.25 4.10
CA GLY A 78 11.30 -5.57 4.69
C GLY A 78 11.06 -5.66 6.20
N GLY A 79 10.47 -4.64 6.83
CA GLY A 79 9.88 -4.78 8.16
C GLY A 79 8.75 -5.80 8.19
N GLU A 80 8.53 -6.47 9.33
CA GLU A 80 7.53 -7.54 9.48
C GLU A 80 6.08 -7.04 9.54
N ILE A 81 5.85 -5.72 9.53
CA ILE A 81 4.62 -5.12 10.07
C ILE A 81 3.75 -4.39 9.05
N GLU A 82 4.22 -4.15 7.82
CA GLU A 82 3.41 -3.41 6.85
C GLU A 82 2.80 -4.27 5.75
N HIS A 83 1.55 -3.92 5.43
CA HIS A 83 0.70 -4.63 4.50
C HIS A 83 0.90 -4.08 3.09
N VAL A 84 0.68 -4.91 2.07
CA VAL A 84 0.75 -4.45 0.67
C VAL A 84 -0.64 -4.57 0.06
N ARG A 85 -1.17 -3.44 -0.41
CA ARG A 85 -2.35 -3.43 -1.28
C ARG A 85 -1.84 -3.41 -2.71
N LEU A 86 -2.12 -4.42 -3.50
CA LEU A 86 -1.74 -4.41 -4.92
C LEU A 86 -2.77 -3.59 -5.71
N VAL A 87 -2.28 -2.80 -6.66
CA VAL A 87 -3.10 -2.09 -7.65
C VAL A 87 -2.74 -2.56 -9.04
N ARG A 88 -3.67 -2.41 -9.97
CA ARG A 88 -3.42 -2.73 -11.37
C ARG A 88 -2.57 -1.64 -12.01
N SER A 89 -1.60 -2.03 -12.82
CA SER A 89 -0.86 -1.13 -13.69
C SER A 89 -1.80 -0.71 -14.82
N GLY A 90 -2.62 0.31 -14.55
CA GLY A 90 -3.40 0.97 -15.60
C GLY A 90 -2.44 1.45 -16.69
N GLN A 91 -2.71 1.04 -17.92
CA GLN A 91 -2.05 1.50 -19.13
C GLN A 91 -2.56 2.89 -19.52
#